data_AF-A0A3L7AHS7-F1
#
_entry.id   AF-A0A3L7AHS7-F1
#
_cell.length_a   1.000
_cell.length_b   1.000
_cell.length_c   1.000
_cell.angle_alpha   90.00
_cell.angle_beta   90.00
_cell.angle_gamma   90.00
#
_symmetry.space_group_name_H-M   'P 1'
#
loop_
_entity.id
_entity.type
_entity.pdbx_description
1 polymer ?
#
loop_
_entity_poly.entity_id
_entity_poly.type
_entity_poly.pdbx_seq_one_letter_code
_entity_poly.pdbx_strand_id
1 'polypeptide(L)'
;MVAEDGVPAPIGKLSTGQYVLFTSMCVVAAVFGIVIPSAAAKVLYFSAFVAFFYLFILLIYINNRVQLGTVSVVQKMGSLRFAQSWLGQLMRYGGVVVGAVTTTVFAFLAISSAQVRGTFSVRAVLFSAFALFFWGAVVGVLVHLVKPRGVILTEAGVAEAWTAIPWDLISGIDVVRKHMPETIVSSHTGKKLRVVGPRTNSDVNVIAIVLRHYLDHPEERWMLTDPEKALMRVEELHGKKWKSLLPESDDSV
;
A
#
# COMPACT_ATOMS: atom_id res chain seq x y z
N MET A 1 -8.08 22.70 23.24
CA MET A 1 -7.99 23.42 21.95
C MET A 1 -8.74 22.58 20.93
N VAL A 2 -9.87 23.10 20.48
CA VAL A 2 -10.80 22.43 19.55
C VAL A 2 -10.15 22.42 18.17
N ALA A 3 -10.05 21.25 17.54
CA ALA A 3 -9.50 21.14 16.20
C ALA A 3 -10.51 21.72 15.21
N GLU A 4 -10.09 22.74 14.45
CA GLU A 4 -10.86 23.28 13.33
C GLU A 4 -11.15 22.19 12.29
N ASP A 5 -12.43 21.91 12.11
CA ASP A 5 -12.95 21.16 10.98
C ASP A 5 -12.74 21.97 9.70
N GLY A 6 -11.95 21.44 8.75
CA GLY A 6 -11.99 21.91 7.37
C GLY A 6 -10.65 22.18 6.67
N VAL A 7 -9.51 22.13 7.35
CA VAL A 7 -8.21 22.33 6.66
C VAL A 7 -7.75 21.01 6.02
N PRO A 8 -7.63 20.90 4.68
CA PRO A 8 -7.04 19.73 4.06
C PRO A 8 -5.60 19.58 4.54
N ALA A 9 -5.28 18.43 5.11
CA ALA A 9 -3.96 18.14 5.66
C ALA A 9 -2.87 18.34 4.59
N PRO A 10 -1.69 18.88 4.95
CA PRO A 10 -0.59 19.03 4.01
C PRO A 10 -0.21 17.66 3.41
N ILE A 11 -0.31 17.62 2.09
CA ILE A 11 -0.06 16.50 1.19
C ILE A 11 1.35 15.94 1.42
N GLY A 12 1.42 14.63 1.70
CA GLY A 12 2.56 13.76 1.36
C GLY A 12 3.95 14.32 1.65
N LYS A 13 4.26 14.71 2.89
CA LYS A 13 5.66 14.79 3.30
C LYS A 13 6.15 13.37 3.51
N LEU A 14 6.88 12.82 2.53
CA LEU A 14 7.89 11.79 2.81
C LEU A 14 8.59 12.22 4.09
N SER A 15 8.56 11.39 5.13
CA SER A 15 9.22 11.77 6.38
C SER A 15 10.66 12.15 6.03
N THR A 16 11.18 13.25 6.56
CA THR A 16 12.53 13.73 6.23
C THR A 16 13.58 12.61 6.34
N GLY A 17 13.36 11.64 7.24
CA GLY A 17 14.16 10.42 7.34
C GLY A 17 14.11 9.49 6.11
N GLN A 18 12.96 9.33 5.45
CA GLN A 18 12.87 8.56 4.20
C GLN A 18 13.63 9.25 3.06
N TYR A 19 13.54 10.58 2.95
CA TYR A 19 14.32 11.36 1.98
C TYR A 19 15.83 11.24 2.24
N VAL A 20 16.25 11.41 3.49
CA VAL A 20 17.66 11.30 3.89
C VAL A 20 18.19 9.89 3.61
N LEU A 21 17.47 8.84 4.01
CA LEU A 21 17.86 7.45 3.75
C LEU A 21 18.01 7.19 2.22
N PHE A 22 17.07 7.71 1.44
CA PHE A 22 17.04 7.56 -0.01
C PHE A 22 18.21 8.26 -0.70
N THR A 23 18.43 9.55 -0.41
CA THR A 23 19.57 10.30 -0.94
C THR A 23 20.89 9.64 -0.55
N SER A 24 20.99 9.14 0.70
CA SER A 24 22.17 8.41 1.18
C SER A 24 22.44 7.14 0.37
N MET A 25 21.42 6.32 0.15
CA MET A 25 21.56 5.08 -0.64
C MET A 25 21.97 5.38 -2.09
N CYS A 26 21.46 6.45 -2.69
CA CYS A 26 21.84 6.85 -4.03
C CYS A 26 23.28 7.32 -4.16
N VAL A 27 23.73 8.14 -3.19
CA VAL A 27 25.12 8.60 -3.15
C VAL A 27 26.07 7.40 -2.99
N VAL A 28 25.75 6.49 -2.07
CA VAL A 28 26.56 5.28 -1.84
C VAL A 28 26.60 4.38 -3.09
N ALA A 29 25.46 4.13 -3.73
CA ALA A 29 25.39 3.30 -4.92
C ALA A 29 26.09 3.94 -6.14
N ALA A 30 25.98 5.27 -6.32
CA ALA A 30 26.68 6.01 -7.37
C ALA A 30 28.20 5.95 -7.19
N VAL A 31 28.69 6.16 -5.96
CA VAL A 31 30.11 6.04 -5.62
C VAL A 31 30.62 4.64 -5.92
N PHE A 32 29.84 3.59 -5.63
CA PHE A 32 30.24 2.21 -5.95
C PHE A 32 30.34 1.93 -7.45
N GLY A 33 29.45 2.49 -8.27
CA GLY A 33 29.48 2.34 -9.72
C GLY A 33 30.75 2.90 -10.38
N ILE A 34 31.32 3.97 -9.81
CA ILE A 34 32.54 4.60 -10.33
C ILE A 34 33.76 3.65 -10.25
N VAL A 35 33.82 2.81 -9.22
CA VAL A 35 34.96 1.96 -8.91
C VAL A 35 34.88 0.57 -9.58
N ILE A 36 33.85 0.31 -10.40
CA ILE A 36 33.78 -0.89 -11.23
C ILE A 36 34.77 -0.71 -12.40
N PRO A 37 35.76 -1.59 -12.65
CA PRO A 37 36.77 -1.33 -13.67
C PRO A 37 36.28 -1.58 -15.11
N SER A 38 35.32 -2.50 -15.30
CA SER A 38 34.81 -2.85 -16.64
C SER A 38 33.70 -1.89 -17.08
N ALA A 39 33.83 -1.33 -18.28
CA ALA A 39 32.82 -0.44 -18.88
C ALA A 39 31.46 -1.15 -19.08
N ALA A 40 31.48 -2.41 -19.55
CA ALA A 40 30.26 -3.20 -19.71
C ALA A 40 29.55 -3.47 -18.37
N ALA A 41 30.34 -3.76 -17.32
CA ALA A 41 29.79 -3.96 -15.97
C ALA A 41 29.28 -2.65 -15.35
N LYS A 42 29.90 -1.50 -15.66
CA LYS A 42 29.38 -0.18 -15.28
C LYS A 42 28.02 0.10 -15.91
N VAL A 43 27.88 -0.12 -17.21
CA VAL A 43 26.61 0.09 -17.92
C VAL A 43 25.51 -0.77 -17.31
N LEU A 44 25.74 -2.08 -17.14
CA LEU A 44 24.76 -2.97 -16.50
C LEU A 44 24.41 -2.53 -15.07
N TYR A 45 25.40 -2.12 -14.27
CA TYR A 45 25.20 -1.65 -12.91
C TYR A 45 24.35 -0.37 -12.86
N PHE A 46 24.67 0.65 -13.64
CA PHE A 46 23.93 1.91 -13.66
C PHE A 46 22.51 1.72 -14.22
N SER A 47 22.33 0.90 -15.25
CA SER A 47 21.00 0.57 -15.79
C SER A 47 20.12 -0.12 -14.75
N ALA A 48 20.65 -1.13 -14.04
CA ALA A 48 19.92 -1.82 -12.98
C ALA A 48 19.68 -0.94 -11.75
N PHE A 49 20.61 -0.03 -11.42
CA PHE A 49 20.43 0.96 -10.37
C PHE A 49 19.30 1.95 -10.70
N VAL A 50 19.26 2.48 -11.92
CA VAL A 50 18.18 3.38 -12.39
C VAL A 50 16.84 2.66 -12.40
N ALA A 51 16.78 1.42 -12.88
CA ALA A 51 15.55 0.62 -12.88
C ALA A 51 15.04 0.36 -11.44
N PHE A 52 15.93 -0.02 -10.52
CA PHE A 52 15.60 -0.19 -9.11
C PHE A 52 15.08 1.10 -8.48
N PHE A 53 15.73 2.23 -8.78
CA PHE A 53 15.36 3.54 -8.27
C PHE A 53 13.98 3.99 -8.76
N TYR A 54 13.71 3.85 -10.07
CA TYR A 54 12.42 4.17 -10.67
C TYR A 54 11.30 3.35 -10.04
N LEU A 55 11.55 2.06 -9.86
CA LEU A 55 10.59 1.13 -9.27
C LEU A 55 10.33 1.45 -7.79
N PHE A 56 11.36 1.86 -7.04
CA PHE A 56 11.22 2.27 -5.65
C PHE A 56 10.47 3.61 -5.49
N ILE A 57 10.71 4.59 -6.36
CA ILE A 57 9.92 5.84 -6.43
C ILE A 57 8.46 5.51 -6.70
N LEU A 58 8.19 4.62 -7.66
CA LEU A 58 6.83 4.23 -8.01
C LEU A 58 6.10 3.59 -6.81
N LEU A 59 6.77 2.73 -6.05
CA LEU A 59 6.22 2.14 -4.82
C LEU A 59 5.88 3.21 -3.77
N ILE A 60 6.77 4.19 -3.57
CA ILE A 60 6.54 5.31 -2.64
C ILE A 60 5.38 6.18 -3.11
N TYR A 61 5.35 6.53 -4.40
CA TYR A 61 4.29 7.33 -5.00
C TYR A 61 2.93 6.66 -4.83
N ILE A 62 2.84 5.35 -5.10
CA ILE A 62 1.60 4.57 -4.88
C ILE A 62 1.20 4.63 -3.41
N ASN A 63 2.13 4.38 -2.47
CA ASN A 63 1.82 4.42 -1.04
C ASN A 63 1.37 5.81 -0.55
N ASN A 64 1.93 6.88 -1.11
CA ASN A 64 1.57 8.25 -0.75
C ASN A 64 0.26 8.70 -1.41
N ARG A 65 -0.06 8.22 -2.62
CA ARG A 65 -1.36 8.45 -3.29
C ARG A 65 -2.53 7.93 -2.46
N VAL A 66 -2.37 6.80 -1.77
CA VAL A 66 -3.37 6.25 -0.84
C VAL A 66 -3.81 7.27 0.23
N GLN A 67 -2.89 8.14 0.64
CA GLN A 67 -3.14 9.14 1.68
C GLN A 67 -3.89 10.38 1.15
N LEU A 68 -4.11 10.48 -0.17
CA LEU A 68 -4.69 11.64 -0.84
C LEU A 68 -6.19 11.50 -1.15
N GLY A 69 -6.93 10.68 -0.40
CA GLY A 69 -8.39 10.57 -0.55
C GLY A 69 -8.86 9.65 -1.69
N THR A 70 -7.96 8.90 -2.34
CA THR A 70 -8.35 7.91 -3.34
C THR A 70 -8.95 6.68 -2.66
N VAL A 71 -10.00 6.11 -3.25
CA VAL A 71 -10.66 4.88 -2.78
C VAL A 71 -10.44 3.78 -3.81
N SER A 72 -9.89 2.65 -3.40
CA SER A 72 -9.80 1.46 -4.23
C SER A 72 -10.96 0.52 -3.89
N VAL A 73 -11.92 0.43 -4.82
CA VAL A 73 -13.08 -0.45 -4.73
C VAL A 73 -12.86 -1.63 -5.64
N VAL A 74 -13.03 -2.84 -5.13
CA VAL A 74 -13.03 -4.06 -5.95
C VAL A 74 -14.47 -4.50 -6.09
N GLN A 75 -15.04 -4.33 -7.28
CA GLN A 75 -16.41 -4.76 -7.56
C GLN A 75 -16.48 -6.30 -7.51
N LYS A 76 -17.34 -6.82 -6.63
CA LYS A 76 -17.73 -8.23 -6.59
C LYS A 76 -19.24 -8.26 -6.37
N MET A 77 -19.97 -8.95 -7.26
CA MET A 77 -21.44 -9.02 -7.19
C MET A 77 -21.90 -9.35 -5.76
N GLY A 78 -22.82 -8.54 -5.22
CA GLY A 78 -23.42 -8.76 -3.90
C GLY A 78 -22.62 -8.19 -2.72
N SER A 79 -21.58 -7.39 -2.93
CA SER A 79 -20.84 -6.75 -1.83
C SER A 79 -20.04 -5.52 -2.26
N LEU A 80 -20.00 -4.49 -1.40
CA LEU A 80 -19.07 -3.38 -1.53
C LEU A 80 -17.74 -3.74 -0.85
N ARG A 81 -16.65 -3.77 -1.61
CA ARG A 81 -15.32 -4.15 -1.08
C ARG A 81 -14.29 -3.04 -1.24
N PHE A 82 -13.73 -2.61 -0.11
CA PHE A 82 -12.53 -1.78 -0.06
C PHE A 82 -11.30 -2.67 -0.02
N ALA A 83 -10.61 -2.81 -1.14
CA ALA A 83 -9.41 -3.60 -1.26
C ALA A 83 -8.47 -3.02 -2.30
N GLN A 84 -7.17 -3.26 -2.13
CA GLN A 84 -6.18 -2.85 -3.11
C GLN A 84 -6.43 -3.57 -4.44
N SER A 85 -6.47 -2.82 -5.55
CA SER A 85 -6.61 -3.36 -6.89
C SER A 85 -5.54 -4.42 -7.19
N TRP A 86 -5.86 -5.40 -8.05
CA TRP A 86 -4.92 -6.43 -8.49
C TRP A 86 -3.63 -5.83 -9.06
N LEU A 87 -3.75 -4.80 -9.91
CA LEU A 87 -2.61 -4.10 -10.48
C LEU A 87 -1.77 -3.40 -9.40
N GLY A 88 -2.42 -2.77 -8.41
CA GLY A 88 -1.73 -2.16 -7.28
C GLY A 88 -0.99 -3.17 -6.42
N GLN A 89 -1.57 -4.36 -6.20
CA GLN A 89 -0.92 -5.46 -5.51
C GLN A 89 0.27 -5.99 -6.30
N LEU A 90 0.12 -6.19 -7.61
CA LEU A 90 1.18 -6.68 -8.50
C LEU A 90 2.34 -5.69 -8.60
N MET A 91 2.07 -4.39 -8.71
CA MET A 91 3.11 -3.36 -8.69
C MET A 91 3.84 -3.33 -7.35
N ARG A 92 3.10 -3.41 -6.24
CA ARG A 92 3.67 -3.37 -4.89
C ARG A 92 4.54 -4.60 -4.60
N TYR A 93 4.04 -5.79 -4.91
CA TYR A 93 4.69 -7.05 -4.60
C TYR A 93 5.73 -7.44 -5.66
N GLY A 94 5.40 -7.26 -6.93
CA GLY A 94 6.34 -7.44 -8.04
C GLY A 94 7.55 -6.53 -7.90
N GLY A 95 7.35 -5.30 -7.43
CA GLY A 95 8.46 -4.40 -7.12
C GLY A 95 9.43 -4.91 -6.05
N VAL A 96 8.89 -5.48 -4.97
CA VAL A 96 9.70 -6.08 -3.89
C VAL A 96 10.47 -7.31 -4.40
N VAL A 97 9.84 -8.14 -5.24
CA VAL A 97 10.48 -9.30 -5.87
C VAL A 97 11.60 -8.87 -6.81
N VAL A 98 11.37 -7.88 -7.67
CA VAL A 98 12.41 -7.33 -8.56
C VAL A 98 13.57 -6.79 -7.73
N GLY A 99 13.29 -6.03 -6.66
CA GLY A 99 14.33 -5.55 -5.74
C GLY A 99 15.16 -6.68 -5.11
N ALA A 100 14.52 -7.77 -4.68
CA ALA A 100 15.20 -8.94 -4.13
C ALA A 100 16.11 -9.61 -5.18
N VAL A 101 15.62 -9.81 -6.39
CA VAL A 101 16.39 -10.41 -7.49
C VAL A 101 17.57 -9.51 -7.86
N THR A 102 17.36 -8.22 -8.06
CA THR A 102 18.42 -7.27 -8.43
C THR A 102 19.52 -7.19 -7.38
N THR A 103 19.16 -7.09 -6.10
CA THR A 103 20.14 -7.04 -5.00
C THR A 103 20.89 -8.36 -4.85
N THR A 104 20.24 -9.51 -5.11
CA THR A 104 20.89 -10.82 -5.13
C THR A 104 21.91 -10.95 -6.27
N VAL A 105 21.56 -10.48 -7.48
CA VAL A 105 22.49 -10.45 -8.62
C VAL A 105 23.70 -9.59 -8.30
N PHE A 106 23.50 -8.41 -7.71
CA PHE A 106 24.62 -7.56 -7.29
C PHE A 106 25.48 -8.17 -6.19
N ALA A 107 24.87 -8.86 -5.22
CA ALA A 107 25.60 -9.61 -4.20
C ALA A 107 26.48 -10.69 -4.85
N PHE A 108 25.92 -11.47 -5.79
CA PHE A 108 26.66 -12.51 -6.49
C PHE A 108 27.84 -11.94 -7.30
N LEU A 109 27.64 -10.85 -8.05
CA LEU A 109 28.73 -10.19 -8.79
C LEU A 109 29.80 -9.63 -7.85
N ALA A 110 29.41 -9.08 -6.70
CA ALA A 110 30.33 -8.54 -5.71
C ALA A 110 31.12 -9.64 -4.98
N ILE A 111 30.50 -10.80 -4.69
CA ILE A 111 31.17 -11.97 -4.09
C ILE A 111 32.15 -12.59 -5.09
N SER A 112 31.71 -12.84 -6.32
CA SER A 112 32.56 -13.45 -7.37
C SER A 112 33.78 -12.59 -7.66
N SER A 113 33.62 -11.27 -7.73
CA SER A 113 34.77 -10.36 -7.90
C SER A 113 35.72 -10.32 -6.71
N ALA A 114 35.22 -10.52 -5.48
CA ALA A 114 36.02 -10.58 -4.26
C ALA A 114 36.82 -11.89 -4.16
N GLN A 115 36.19 -13.02 -4.48
CA GLN A 115 36.82 -14.34 -4.52
C GLN A 115 37.97 -14.38 -5.53
N VAL A 116 37.77 -13.86 -6.74
CA VAL A 116 38.83 -13.78 -7.77
C VAL A 116 40.02 -12.96 -7.29
N ARG A 117 39.80 -11.94 -6.46
CA ARG A 117 40.85 -11.07 -5.92
C ARG A 117 41.43 -11.56 -4.60
N GLY A 118 40.92 -12.65 -4.02
CA GLY A 118 41.34 -13.17 -2.72
C GLY A 118 41.20 -12.17 -1.57
N THR A 119 40.30 -11.19 -1.68
CA THR A 119 40.20 -10.06 -0.74
C THR A 119 38.80 -9.95 -0.13
N PHE A 120 38.75 -9.47 1.11
CA PHE A 120 37.49 -9.14 1.76
C PHE A 120 36.82 -7.95 1.06
N SER A 121 35.56 -8.12 0.65
CA SER A 121 34.80 -7.11 -0.08
C SER A 121 33.64 -6.59 0.76
N VAL A 122 33.78 -5.34 1.23
CA VAL A 122 32.70 -4.61 1.92
C VAL A 122 31.44 -4.52 1.04
N ARG A 123 31.59 -4.47 -0.29
CA ARG A 123 30.46 -4.46 -1.24
C ARG A 123 29.66 -5.75 -1.22
N ALA A 124 30.36 -6.89 -1.17
CA ALA A 124 29.73 -8.19 -1.11
C ALA A 124 28.87 -8.31 0.16
N VAL A 125 29.38 -7.83 1.29
CA VAL A 125 28.65 -7.81 2.56
C VAL A 125 27.41 -6.91 2.49
N LEU A 126 27.54 -5.68 1.99
CA LEU A 126 26.42 -4.74 1.88
C LEU A 126 25.31 -5.26 0.96
N PHE A 127 25.64 -5.72 -0.25
CA PHE A 127 24.64 -6.25 -1.17
C PHE A 127 24.00 -7.53 -0.65
N SER A 128 24.74 -8.38 0.07
CA SER A 128 24.17 -9.57 0.73
C SER A 128 23.20 -9.19 1.84
N ALA A 129 23.53 -8.18 2.65
CA ALA A 129 22.62 -7.66 3.68
C ALA A 129 21.34 -7.07 3.06
N PHE A 130 21.45 -6.31 1.96
CA PHE A 130 20.29 -5.82 1.22
C PHE A 130 19.47 -6.95 0.61
N ALA A 131 20.11 -7.95 0.00
CA ALA A 131 19.42 -9.12 -0.55
C ALA A 131 18.62 -9.84 0.55
N LEU A 132 19.22 -10.08 1.72
CA LEU A 132 18.52 -10.66 2.87
C LEU A 132 17.33 -9.80 3.34
N PHE A 133 17.50 -8.48 3.39
CA PHE A 133 16.41 -7.56 3.73
C PHE A 133 15.25 -7.65 2.73
N PHE A 134 15.53 -7.63 1.43
CA PHE A 134 14.50 -7.72 0.39
C PHE A 134 13.84 -9.10 0.35
N TRP A 135 14.60 -10.18 0.52
CA TRP A 135 14.02 -11.53 0.66
C TRP A 135 13.15 -11.67 1.91
N GLY A 136 13.56 -11.06 3.03
CA GLY A 136 12.71 -10.94 4.22
C GLY A 136 11.42 -10.18 3.94
N ALA A 137 11.48 -9.11 3.15
CA ALA A 137 10.30 -8.39 2.69
C ALA A 137 9.42 -9.24 1.74
N VAL A 138 10.01 -10.05 0.85
CA VAL A 138 9.28 -11.00 -0.01
C VAL A 138 8.55 -12.05 0.84
N VAL A 139 9.22 -12.65 1.83
CA VAL A 139 8.58 -13.59 2.75
C VAL A 139 7.44 -12.92 3.53
N GLY A 140 7.67 -11.68 4.00
CA GLY A 140 6.63 -10.85 4.61
C GLY A 140 5.43 -10.68 3.68
N VAL A 141 5.66 -10.36 2.41
CA VAL A 141 4.64 -10.24 1.37
C VAL A 141 3.91 -11.56 1.13
N LEU A 142 4.61 -12.69 1.02
CA LEU A 142 4.00 -14.01 0.81
C LEU A 142 3.06 -14.39 1.96
N VAL A 143 3.47 -14.17 3.21
CA VAL A 143 2.61 -14.36 4.39
C VAL A 143 1.38 -13.46 4.34
N HIS A 144 1.52 -12.28 3.74
CA HIS A 144 0.43 -11.31 3.60
C HIS A 144 -0.52 -11.64 2.45
N LEU A 145 -0.05 -12.27 1.36
CA LEU A 145 -0.86 -12.72 0.23
C LEU A 145 -1.86 -13.82 0.64
N VAL A 146 -1.48 -14.68 1.59
CA VAL A 146 -2.37 -15.74 2.13
C VAL A 146 -3.56 -15.17 2.91
N LYS A 147 -3.49 -13.90 3.34
CA LYS A 147 -4.57 -13.21 4.04
C LYS A 147 -5.18 -12.18 3.07
N PRO A 148 -6.28 -12.48 2.36
CA PRO A 148 -6.94 -11.48 1.52
C PRO A 148 -7.42 -10.33 2.41
N ARG A 149 -6.71 -9.20 2.34
CA ARG A 149 -7.02 -8.01 3.15
C ARG A 149 -7.92 -7.08 2.37
N GLY A 150 -8.85 -6.49 3.10
CA GLY A 150 -9.89 -5.63 2.55
C GLY A 150 -11.15 -5.76 3.39
N VAL A 151 -11.93 -4.70 3.41
CA VAL A 151 -13.23 -4.67 4.08
C VAL A 151 -14.28 -5.00 3.06
N ILE A 152 -15.14 -5.94 3.41
CA ILE A 152 -16.29 -6.33 2.62
C ILE A 152 -17.52 -5.91 3.43
N LEU A 153 -18.36 -5.08 2.84
CA LEU A 153 -19.65 -4.69 3.37
C LEU A 153 -20.70 -5.48 2.59
N THR A 154 -21.52 -6.22 3.32
CA THR A 154 -22.67 -6.97 2.79
C THR A 154 -23.92 -6.56 3.56
N GLU A 155 -25.09 -6.99 3.08
CA GLU A 155 -26.35 -6.80 3.83
C GLU A 155 -26.30 -7.40 5.24
N ALA A 156 -25.55 -8.50 5.42
CA ALA A 156 -25.45 -9.21 6.69
C ALA A 156 -24.47 -8.55 7.68
N GLY A 157 -23.45 -7.83 7.21
CA GLY A 157 -22.46 -7.24 8.09
C GLY A 157 -21.20 -6.76 7.41
N VAL A 158 -20.18 -6.55 8.24
CA VAL A 158 -18.85 -6.10 7.84
C VAL A 158 -17.85 -7.22 8.07
N ALA A 159 -17.07 -7.57 7.06
CA ALA A 159 -16.07 -8.62 7.13
C ALA A 159 -14.68 -8.14 6.67
N GLU A 160 -13.64 -8.62 7.35
CA GLU A 160 -12.24 -8.46 6.95
C GLU A 160 -11.50 -9.76 7.22
N ALA A 161 -10.85 -10.31 6.19
CA ALA A 161 -10.16 -11.59 6.25
C ALA A 161 -11.04 -12.71 6.87
N TRP A 162 -10.72 -13.13 8.10
CA TRP A 162 -11.40 -14.23 8.81
C TRP A 162 -12.41 -13.74 9.86
N THR A 163 -12.57 -12.42 10.00
CA THR A 163 -13.44 -11.81 11.01
C THR A 163 -14.65 -11.19 10.34
N ALA A 164 -15.84 -11.59 10.76
CA ALA A 164 -17.11 -10.98 10.36
C ALA A 164 -17.83 -10.46 11.60
N ILE A 165 -18.39 -9.26 11.49
CA ILE A 165 -19.20 -8.59 12.52
C ILE A 165 -20.55 -8.25 11.87
N PRO A 166 -21.64 -8.90 12.30
CA PRO A 166 -23.00 -8.52 11.94
C PRO A 166 -23.30 -7.06 12.30
N TRP A 167 -24.12 -6.37 11.50
CA TRP A 167 -24.41 -4.94 11.69
C TRP A 167 -24.99 -4.61 13.07
N ASP A 168 -25.89 -5.46 13.57
CA ASP A 168 -26.53 -5.37 14.89
C ASP A 168 -25.55 -5.50 16.06
N LEU A 169 -24.40 -6.13 15.82
CA LEU A 169 -23.37 -6.33 16.84
C LEU A 169 -22.29 -5.24 16.82
N ILE A 170 -22.35 -4.26 15.91
CA ILE A 170 -21.38 -3.16 15.84
C ILE A 170 -21.68 -2.14 16.94
N SER A 171 -20.72 -1.94 17.83
CA SER A 171 -20.82 -0.99 18.93
C SER A 171 -20.23 0.39 18.62
N GLY A 172 -19.37 0.49 17.60
CA GLY A 172 -18.73 1.76 17.23
C GLY A 172 -17.71 1.64 16.10
N ILE A 173 -17.47 2.77 15.44
CA ILE A 173 -16.53 2.92 14.33
C ILE A 173 -15.60 4.10 14.64
N ASP A 174 -14.33 3.79 14.91
CA ASP A 174 -13.30 4.75 15.28
C ASP A 174 -12.26 4.91 14.16
N VAL A 175 -11.73 6.11 14.00
CA VAL A 175 -10.59 6.38 13.10
C VAL A 175 -9.38 6.75 13.94
N VAL A 176 -8.35 5.91 13.91
CA VAL A 176 -7.11 6.12 14.63
C VAL A 176 -6.08 6.71 13.69
N ARG A 177 -5.71 7.96 13.96
CA ARG A 177 -4.68 8.70 13.21
C ARG A 177 -3.30 8.43 13.83
N LYS A 178 -2.69 7.31 13.45
CA LYS A 178 -1.29 6.96 13.78
C LYS A 178 -0.42 7.00 12.51
N HIS A 179 0.86 6.60 12.63
CA HIS A 179 1.80 6.46 11.50
C HIS A 179 1.22 5.63 10.34
N MET A 180 0.33 4.68 10.65
CA MET A 180 -0.57 4.07 9.68
C MET A 180 -2.00 4.40 10.08
N PRO A 181 -2.74 5.22 9.31
CA PRO A 181 -4.13 5.49 9.62
C PRO A 181 -4.95 4.19 9.52
N GLU A 182 -5.80 3.96 10.52
CA GLU A 182 -6.65 2.77 10.59
C GLU A 182 -8.10 3.11 11.01
N THR A 183 -9.06 2.41 10.42
CA THR A 183 -10.47 2.39 10.87
C THR A 183 -10.68 1.15 11.71
N ILE A 184 -11.23 1.30 12.91
CA ILE A 184 -11.51 0.20 13.83
C ILE A 184 -13.02 0.07 13.98
N VAL A 185 -13.55 -1.09 13.61
CA VAL A 185 -14.95 -1.46 13.88
C VAL A 185 -14.97 -2.34 15.12
N SER A 186 -15.63 -1.88 16.17
CA SER A 186 -15.76 -2.61 17.44
C SER A 186 -17.13 -3.25 17.54
N SER A 187 -17.21 -4.42 18.17
CA SER A 187 -18.45 -5.12 18.45
C SER A 187 -18.80 -5.10 19.94
N HIS A 188 -20.09 -5.15 20.25
CA HIS A 188 -20.60 -5.40 21.61
C HIS A 188 -20.06 -6.70 22.22
N THR A 189 -19.68 -7.68 21.39
CA THR A 189 -19.06 -8.95 21.81
C THR A 189 -17.56 -8.86 22.08
N GLY A 190 -16.96 -7.67 21.98
CA GLY A 190 -15.53 -7.44 22.14
C GLY A 190 -14.68 -7.74 20.91
N LYS A 191 -15.27 -8.25 19.82
CA LYS A 191 -14.59 -8.42 18.52
C LYS A 191 -14.19 -7.06 17.94
N LYS A 192 -13.02 -7.00 17.29
CA LYS A 192 -12.51 -5.79 16.62
C LYS A 192 -12.01 -6.14 15.23
N LEU A 193 -12.47 -5.38 14.25
CA LEU A 193 -12.03 -5.44 12.86
C LEU A 193 -11.18 -4.20 12.58
N ARG A 194 -9.99 -4.37 11.98
CA ARG A 194 -9.01 -3.29 11.82
C ARG A 194 -8.65 -3.10 10.36
N VAL A 195 -9.07 -1.96 9.83
CA VAL A 195 -8.89 -1.59 8.44
C VAL A 195 -7.74 -0.60 8.32
N VAL A 196 -6.62 -1.03 7.78
CA VAL A 196 -5.47 -0.14 7.59
C VAL A 196 -5.53 0.48 6.20
N GLY A 197 -5.64 1.82 6.10
CA GLY A 197 -5.79 2.53 4.82
C GLY A 197 -4.73 2.18 3.77
N PRO A 198 -3.42 2.17 4.12
CA PRO A 198 -2.36 1.70 3.23
C PRO A 198 -2.48 0.26 2.70
N ARG A 199 -3.35 -0.58 3.29
CA ARG A 199 -3.60 -1.96 2.84
C ARG A 199 -4.82 -2.08 1.94
N THR A 200 -5.79 -1.18 2.10
CA THR A 200 -6.97 -1.11 1.23
C THR A 200 -6.76 -0.20 0.03
N ASN A 201 -5.69 0.60 0.01
CA ASN A 201 -5.50 1.69 -0.95
C ASN A 201 -6.69 2.66 -0.95
N SER A 202 -7.29 2.84 0.23
CA SER A 202 -8.45 3.69 0.44
C SER A 202 -8.24 4.59 1.66
N ASP A 203 -8.75 5.81 1.59
CA ASP A 203 -8.78 6.71 2.76
C ASP A 203 -9.64 6.10 3.87
N VAL A 204 -9.08 6.03 5.08
CA VAL A 204 -9.75 5.50 6.27
C VAL A 204 -10.95 6.33 6.70
N ASN A 205 -10.95 7.64 6.41
CA ASN A 205 -12.07 8.52 6.70
C ASN A 205 -13.24 8.18 5.77
N VAL A 206 -12.98 7.91 4.50
CA VAL A 206 -14.02 7.50 3.55
C VAL A 206 -14.60 6.15 3.94
N ILE A 207 -13.75 5.17 4.28
CA ILE A 207 -14.20 3.87 4.78
C ILE A 207 -15.08 4.03 6.03
N ALA A 208 -14.67 4.89 6.97
CA ALA A 208 -15.45 5.15 8.19
C ALA A 208 -16.78 5.84 7.91
N ILE A 209 -16.83 6.80 6.99
CA ILE A 209 -18.08 7.47 6.59
C ILE A 209 -19.04 6.46 5.97
N VAL A 210 -18.58 5.65 5.02
CA VAL A 210 -19.42 4.62 4.38
C VAL A 210 -19.93 3.61 5.42
N LEU A 211 -19.07 3.15 6.33
CA LEU A 211 -19.48 2.22 7.39
C LEU A 211 -20.51 2.84 8.34
N ARG A 212 -20.36 4.13 8.70
CA ARG A 212 -21.32 4.83 9.56
C ARG A 212 -22.66 5.04 8.85
N HIS A 213 -22.64 5.43 7.58
CA HIS A 213 -23.84 5.60 6.77
C HIS A 213 -24.74 4.36 6.81
N TYR A 214 -24.18 3.18 6.49
CA TYR A 214 -24.94 1.92 6.48
C TYR A 214 -25.22 1.34 7.87
N LEU A 215 -24.50 1.80 8.90
CA LEU A 215 -24.87 1.50 10.28
C LEU A 215 -26.15 2.25 10.66
N ASP A 216 -26.21 3.54 10.33
CA ASP A 216 -27.30 4.46 10.67
C ASP A 216 -28.55 4.28 9.79
N HIS A 217 -28.38 3.79 8.55
CA HIS A 217 -29.46 3.60 7.55
C HIS A 217 -29.62 2.12 7.18
N PRO A 218 -30.19 1.28 8.07
CA PRO A 218 -30.36 -0.16 7.83
C PRO A 218 -31.20 -0.46 6.58
N GLU A 219 -32.14 0.40 6.24
CA GLU A 219 -33.03 0.31 5.08
C GLU A 219 -32.31 0.50 3.74
N GLU A 220 -31.11 1.08 3.72
CA GLU A 220 -30.33 1.28 2.49
C GLU A 220 -29.28 0.18 2.27
N ARG A 221 -29.13 -0.78 3.19
CA ARG A 221 -28.10 -1.84 3.11
C ARG A 221 -28.23 -2.74 1.89
N TRP A 222 -29.42 -2.89 1.32
CA TRP A 222 -29.62 -3.63 0.08
C TRP A 222 -28.84 -3.04 -1.10
N MET A 223 -28.51 -1.74 -1.04
CA MET A 223 -27.69 -1.07 -2.06
C MET A 223 -26.25 -1.58 -2.06
N LEU A 224 -25.75 -2.20 -0.98
CA LEU A 224 -24.41 -2.80 -0.91
C LEU A 224 -24.19 -3.93 -1.93
N THR A 225 -25.27 -4.44 -2.53
CA THR A 225 -25.20 -5.40 -3.65
C THR A 225 -24.67 -4.77 -4.93
N ASP A 226 -24.83 -3.46 -5.09
CA ASP A 226 -24.39 -2.62 -6.21
C ASP A 226 -23.39 -1.55 -5.70
N PRO A 227 -22.07 -1.84 -5.76
CA PRO A 227 -21.04 -0.97 -5.20
C PRO A 227 -21.07 0.47 -5.71
N GLU A 228 -21.46 0.69 -6.98
CA GLU A 228 -21.48 2.02 -7.57
C GLU A 228 -22.62 2.85 -7.00
N LYS A 229 -23.84 2.28 -6.96
CA LYS A 229 -25.00 2.94 -6.37
C LYS A 229 -24.81 3.18 -4.88
N ALA A 230 -24.23 2.22 -4.17
CA ALA A 230 -23.94 2.36 -2.76
C ALA A 230 -23.05 3.59 -2.49
N LEU A 231 -21.98 3.75 -3.26
CA LEU A 231 -21.06 4.87 -3.10
C LEU A 231 -21.66 6.19 -3.55
N MET A 232 -22.35 6.24 -4.69
CA MET A 232 -23.05 7.45 -5.15
C MET A 232 -24.04 7.95 -4.10
N ARG A 233 -24.78 7.06 -3.44
CA ARG A 233 -25.73 7.42 -2.39
C ARG A 233 -25.05 8.11 -1.21
N VAL A 234 -23.91 7.59 -0.77
CA VAL A 234 -23.11 8.20 0.31
C VAL A 234 -22.54 9.56 -0.15
N GLU A 235 -22.11 9.69 -1.41
CA GLU A 235 -21.62 10.96 -1.94
C GLU A 235 -22.68 12.05 -2.01
N GLU A 236 -23.90 11.72 -2.44
CA GLU A 236 -25.03 12.65 -2.53
C GLU A 236 -25.37 13.28 -1.17
N LEU A 237 -25.34 12.48 -0.10
CA LEU A 237 -25.72 12.91 1.24
C LEU A 237 -24.59 13.66 1.98
N HIS A 238 -23.34 13.29 1.72
CA HIS A 238 -22.18 13.88 2.41
C HIS A 238 -21.47 14.99 1.61
N GLY A 239 -22.00 15.39 0.45
CA GLY A 239 -21.78 16.70 -0.19
C GLY A 239 -20.38 16.98 -0.74
N LYS A 240 -19.49 15.98 -0.80
CA LYS A 240 -18.17 16.10 -1.42
C LYS A 240 -18.08 15.10 -2.57
N LYS A 241 -17.92 15.60 -3.80
CA LYS A 241 -17.44 14.78 -4.94
C LYS A 241 -16.02 14.33 -4.61
N TRP A 242 -15.84 13.13 -4.07
CA TRP A 242 -14.52 12.60 -3.76
C TRP A 242 -13.93 12.13 -5.09
N LYS A 243 -13.30 13.06 -5.82
CA LYS A 243 -12.79 12.90 -7.20
C LYS A 243 -12.35 11.46 -7.49
N SER A 244 -13.15 10.78 -8.33
CA SER A 244 -12.95 9.45 -8.93
C SER A 244 -13.10 8.27 -7.96
N LEU A 245 -14.36 7.87 -7.71
CA LEU A 245 -14.75 6.61 -7.05
C LEU A 245 -14.91 5.41 -8.00
N LEU A 246 -14.82 5.65 -9.31
CA LEU A 246 -14.85 4.63 -10.35
C LEU A 246 -13.58 4.79 -11.20
N PRO A 247 -12.96 3.70 -11.69
CA PRO A 247 -12.16 3.83 -12.90
C PRO A 247 -13.07 4.50 -13.94
N GLU A 248 -12.60 5.56 -14.62
CA GLU A 248 -13.27 5.97 -15.86
C GLU A 248 -13.44 4.70 -16.67
N SER A 249 -14.68 4.30 -16.95
CA SER A 249 -14.90 3.30 -17.97
C SER A 249 -14.24 3.88 -19.22
N ASP A 250 -13.28 3.16 -19.78
CA ASP A 250 -12.77 3.43 -21.12
C ASP A 250 -13.92 3.16 -22.11
N ASP A 251 -14.92 4.04 -22.10
CA ASP A 251 -15.89 4.22 -23.17
C ASP A 251 -15.40 5.38 -24.04
N SER A 252 -14.18 5.23 -24.56
CA SER A 252 -13.71 6.03 -25.70
C SER A 252 -12.57 5.32 -26.44
N VAL A 253 -12.94 4.40 -27.33
CA VAL A 253 -12.62 4.30 -28.77
C VAL A 253 -12.70 2.85 -29.22
#